data_AF-A0A7R8D5P1-F1
#
_entry.id   AF-A0A7R8D5P1-F1
#
_cell.length_a   1.000
_cell.length_b   1.000
_cell.length_c   1.000
_cell.angle_alpha   90.00
_cell.angle_beta   90.00
_cell.angle_gamma   90.00
#
_symmetry.space_group_name_H-M   'P 1'
#
loop_
_entity.id
_entity.type
_entity.pdbx_description
1 polymer ?
#
loop_
_entity_poly.entity_id
_entity_poly.type
_entity_poly.pdbx_seq_one_letter_code
_entity_poly.pdbx_strand_id
1 'polypeptide(L)'
;MGSAVKNYTDKELKEIGNKYFAARNFDSAIDSYTKAILKNSNVSYYYTNRSLCYLNLKRWNAAVTDAKRALEKDPNLVKGHFYLGKALLEKDSYDESIKHLQRALDLSKEQKLNFGDDIAEEKRVQQEIELQTFLNKLILDDKDRQIEKLRLEGGGNADLQAEKLEHEANDIIGQVNTLFAKISFEILKEPVITPSGITYDRKDIEEHLQRLPTKSSTPFVILPWGIEFKGAGVSPEAILDSWFLPPKEHSFLTFHLKLSIGTLFLHSALPIGFSIGHSYFSSFIDQNYDGSILRYFQDSKINYVFVQFALALLILGTTIAFYYMTNNNHPMIKELSRYARGSQTWKNVCDDIDVESRRMDKIVVDVSPITQIIITDNWFLYIGQLPWSFKVIHQSDLSLNIVQSDHHQLSRDGTPGGTQFITIKASNRRPGAHPFTFRINSFEYQNLQSKITTSIINEGNIRIFKSVSERFVEVFEEQVKLNPTMPYEDSELEACIGCMVQNANVRLQRRCGDQNGDSGDPCVTCYCRPMWCVGCMARWFASRQNQNDTETWLGSKCPCPTCRSKFCILDVSMIAPM
;
A
#
# COMPACT_ATOMS: atom_id res chain seq x y z
N MET A 1 43.85 -48.31 2.08
CA MET A 1 44.02 -47.01 1.41
C MET A 1 43.63 -45.92 2.39
N GLY A 2 44.62 -45.25 2.98
CA GLY A 2 44.37 -44.14 3.91
C GLY A 2 43.88 -42.92 3.14
N SER A 3 42.67 -42.44 3.46
CA SER A 3 42.19 -41.17 2.94
C SER A 3 43.11 -40.05 3.43
N ALA A 4 43.84 -39.40 2.51
CA ALA A 4 44.60 -38.21 2.84
C ALA A 4 43.65 -37.17 3.44
N VAL A 5 43.75 -36.96 4.76
CA VAL A 5 42.97 -35.93 5.47
C VAL A 5 43.47 -34.59 4.94
N LYS A 6 42.72 -33.98 4.01
CA LYS A 6 42.99 -32.62 3.55
C LYS A 6 43.01 -31.72 4.77
N ASN A 7 44.19 -31.18 5.10
CA ASN A 7 44.39 -30.32 6.26
C ASN A 7 43.99 -28.88 5.88
N TYR A 8 42.70 -28.59 6.00
CA TYR A 8 42.16 -27.26 5.72
C TYR A 8 42.58 -26.24 6.80
N THR A 9 42.81 -25.00 6.37
CA THR A 9 43.02 -23.85 7.26
C THR A 9 41.71 -23.39 7.92
N ASP A 10 41.80 -22.63 9.00
CA ASP A 10 40.63 -22.07 9.71
C ASP A 10 39.76 -21.18 8.80
N LYS A 11 40.39 -20.37 7.94
CA LYS A 11 39.71 -19.53 6.95
C LYS A 11 38.97 -20.34 5.88
N GLU A 12 39.58 -21.40 5.36
CA GLU A 12 38.95 -22.30 4.38
C GLU A 12 37.77 -23.06 5.00
N LEU A 13 37.91 -23.52 6.25
CA LEU A 13 36.82 -24.18 6.99
C LEU A 13 35.62 -23.23 7.21
N LYS A 14 35.87 -21.95 7.48
CA LYS A 14 34.84 -20.92 7.52
C LYS A 14 34.14 -20.76 6.15
N GLU A 15 34.90 -20.71 5.06
CA GLU A 15 34.31 -20.58 3.72
C GLU A 15 33.49 -21.81 3.31
N ILE A 16 33.93 -23.01 3.69
CA ILE A 16 33.16 -24.25 3.52
C ILE A 16 31.86 -24.16 4.35
N GLY A 17 31.94 -23.69 5.60
CA GLY A 17 30.77 -23.44 6.44
C GLY A 17 29.79 -22.45 5.80
N ASN A 18 30.29 -21.35 5.21
CA ASN A 18 29.46 -20.37 4.50
C ASN A 18 28.75 -21.00 3.29
N LYS A 19 29.43 -21.89 2.54
CA LYS A 19 28.82 -22.61 1.41
C LYS A 19 27.70 -23.55 1.87
N TYR A 20 27.91 -24.29 2.95
CA TYR A 20 26.86 -25.13 3.53
C TYR A 20 25.68 -24.31 4.06
N PHE A 21 25.97 -23.16 4.67
CA PHE A 21 24.95 -22.22 5.14
C PHE A 21 24.10 -21.68 3.97
N ALA A 22 24.73 -21.28 2.87
CA ALA A 22 24.03 -20.84 1.66
C ALA A 22 23.16 -21.96 1.05
N ALA A 23 23.62 -23.21 1.14
CA ALA A 23 22.85 -24.39 0.74
C ALA A 23 21.78 -24.82 1.76
N ARG A 24 21.54 -24.03 2.83
CA ARG A 24 20.61 -24.31 3.95
C ARG A 24 20.90 -25.61 4.72
N ASN A 25 22.09 -26.17 4.60
CA ASN A 25 22.52 -27.33 5.39
C ASN A 25 23.23 -26.85 6.67
N PHE A 26 22.43 -26.55 7.69
CA PHE A 26 22.93 -25.92 8.92
C PHE A 26 23.77 -26.86 9.79
N ASP A 27 23.44 -28.16 9.89
CA ASP A 27 24.22 -29.10 10.69
C ASP A 27 25.65 -29.29 10.11
N SER A 28 25.80 -29.40 8.79
CA SER A 28 27.13 -29.48 8.16
C SER A 28 27.92 -28.16 8.25
N ALA A 29 27.21 -27.02 8.26
CA ALA A 29 27.82 -25.71 8.50
C ALA A 29 28.35 -25.60 9.94
N ILE A 30 27.58 -26.07 10.93
CA ILE A 30 27.97 -26.13 12.35
C ILE A 30 29.25 -26.95 12.53
N ASP A 31 29.34 -28.12 11.90
CA ASP A 31 30.53 -28.97 11.95
C ASP A 31 31.76 -28.26 11.37
N SER A 32 31.58 -27.54 10.25
CA SER A 32 32.64 -26.80 9.58
C SER A 32 33.13 -25.62 10.44
N TYR A 33 32.22 -24.84 11.02
CA TYR A 33 32.59 -23.77 11.95
C TYR A 33 33.20 -24.31 13.25
N THR A 34 32.75 -25.45 13.75
CA THR A 34 33.34 -26.10 14.93
C THR A 34 34.78 -26.52 14.66
N LYS A 35 35.06 -27.08 13.48
CA LYS A 35 36.44 -27.37 13.04
C LYS A 35 37.28 -26.10 12.90
N ALA A 36 36.70 -25.00 12.41
CA ALA A 36 37.40 -23.70 12.34
C ALA A 36 37.75 -23.17 13.74
N ILE A 37 36.82 -23.25 14.70
CA ILE A 37 37.03 -22.85 16.11
C ILE A 37 38.12 -23.69 16.77
N LEU A 38 38.16 -25.01 16.51
CA LEU A 38 39.20 -25.89 17.04
C LEU A 38 40.59 -25.54 16.52
N LYS A 39 40.69 -25.02 15.29
CA LYS A 39 41.95 -24.55 14.71
C LYS A 39 42.35 -23.18 15.23
N ASN A 40 41.40 -22.27 15.37
CA ASN A 40 41.62 -20.92 15.86
C ASN A 40 40.42 -20.42 16.68
N SER A 41 40.58 -20.44 18.00
CA SER A 41 39.51 -20.10 18.95
C SER A 41 39.38 -18.60 19.23
N ASN A 42 40.28 -17.77 18.68
CA ASN A 42 40.33 -16.33 18.99
C ASN A 42 39.47 -15.47 18.05
N VAL A 43 38.92 -16.03 16.99
CA VAL A 43 38.14 -15.29 15.98
C VAL A 43 36.66 -15.25 16.37
N SER A 44 36.15 -14.06 16.69
CA SER A 44 34.75 -13.83 17.10
C SER A 44 33.72 -14.26 16.03
N TYR A 45 34.01 -14.02 14.74
CA TYR A 45 33.11 -14.34 13.63
C TYR A 45 32.73 -15.82 13.50
N TYR A 46 33.59 -16.74 13.94
CA TYR A 46 33.28 -18.17 13.87
C TYR A 46 32.15 -18.54 14.82
N TYR A 47 32.15 -17.95 16.01
CA TYR A 47 31.09 -18.13 17.00
C TYR A 47 29.79 -17.47 16.55
N THR A 48 29.81 -16.27 15.96
CA THR A 48 28.57 -15.65 15.45
C THR A 48 27.96 -16.42 14.28
N ASN A 49 28.77 -16.94 13.37
CA ASN A 49 28.28 -17.72 12.23
C ASN A 49 27.66 -19.05 12.68
N ARG A 50 28.25 -19.71 13.69
CA ARG A 50 27.69 -20.92 14.30
C ARG A 50 26.43 -20.62 15.12
N SER A 51 26.41 -19.52 15.87
CA SER A 51 25.22 -19.02 16.57
C SER A 51 24.04 -18.80 15.63
N LEU A 52 24.29 -18.23 14.44
CA LEU A 52 23.25 -18.05 13.42
C LEU A 52 22.71 -19.39 12.90
N CYS A 53 23.56 -20.40 12.72
CA CYS A 53 23.08 -21.75 12.38
C CYS A 53 22.20 -22.33 13.50
N TYR A 54 22.58 -22.14 14.76
CA TYR A 54 21.76 -22.58 15.89
C TYR A 54 20.42 -21.85 15.99
N LEU A 55 20.36 -20.55 15.68
CA LEU A 55 19.11 -19.80 15.57
C LEU A 55 18.19 -20.40 14.50
N ASN A 56 18.71 -20.70 13.30
CA ASN A 56 17.91 -21.32 12.22
C ASN A 56 17.42 -22.73 12.59
N LEU A 57 18.16 -23.45 13.43
CA LEU A 57 17.77 -24.77 13.95
C LEU A 57 16.93 -24.70 15.25
N LYS A 58 16.54 -23.51 15.70
CA LYS A 58 15.80 -23.29 16.95
C LYS A 58 16.50 -23.82 18.21
N ARG A 59 17.83 -23.89 18.20
CA ARG A 59 18.67 -24.32 19.33
C ARG A 59 19.11 -23.09 20.15
N TRP A 60 18.17 -22.45 20.82
CA TRP A 60 18.34 -21.14 21.47
C TRP A 60 19.45 -21.10 22.52
N ASN A 61 19.52 -22.10 23.40
CA ASN A 61 20.55 -22.15 24.44
C ASN A 61 21.99 -22.23 23.87
N ALA A 62 22.17 -22.96 22.77
CA ALA A 62 23.45 -23.06 22.08
C ALA A 62 23.81 -21.75 21.38
N ALA A 63 22.83 -21.09 20.74
CA ALA A 63 22.99 -19.77 20.13
C ALA A 63 23.41 -18.70 21.17
N VAL A 64 22.73 -18.63 22.31
CA VAL A 64 23.08 -17.71 23.41
C VAL A 64 24.53 -17.92 23.87
N THR A 65 24.94 -19.18 24.04
CA THR A 65 26.29 -19.51 24.50
C THR A 65 27.36 -19.05 23.51
N ASP A 66 27.15 -19.29 22.22
CA ASP A 66 28.09 -18.89 21.17
C ASP A 66 28.10 -17.38 20.93
N ALA A 67 26.94 -16.72 20.98
CA ALA A 67 26.85 -15.27 20.87
C ALA A 67 27.55 -14.58 22.06
N LYS A 68 27.40 -15.10 23.29
CA LYS A 68 28.15 -14.61 24.47
C LYS A 68 29.66 -14.79 24.29
N ARG A 69 30.11 -15.97 23.84
CA ARG A 69 31.53 -16.22 23.54
C ARG A 69 32.07 -15.31 22.45
N ALA A 70 31.28 -14.98 21.44
CA ALA A 70 31.68 -14.03 20.40
C ALA A 70 31.93 -12.63 21.00
N LEU A 71 31.06 -12.18 21.91
CA LEU A 71 31.15 -10.88 22.58
C LEU A 71 32.28 -10.83 23.63
N GLU A 72 32.62 -11.96 24.26
CA GLU A 72 33.83 -12.07 25.10
C GLU A 72 35.12 -11.83 24.28
N LYS A 73 35.11 -12.16 22.98
CA LYS A 73 36.24 -11.91 22.08
C LYS A 73 36.21 -10.52 21.47
N ASP A 74 35.05 -10.05 21.05
CA ASP A 74 34.85 -8.73 20.47
C ASP A 74 33.56 -8.09 21.01
N PRO A 75 33.67 -7.23 22.03
CA PRO A 75 32.54 -6.53 22.63
C PRO A 75 31.84 -5.54 21.70
N ASN A 76 32.48 -5.10 20.62
CA ASN A 76 31.92 -4.12 19.68
C ASN A 76 31.30 -4.77 18.44
N LEU A 77 31.15 -6.11 18.45
CA LEU A 77 30.61 -6.87 17.35
C LEU A 77 29.08 -6.72 17.28
N VAL A 78 28.60 -5.90 16.33
CA VAL A 78 27.16 -5.64 16.09
C VAL A 78 26.37 -6.94 15.95
N LYS A 79 26.85 -7.89 15.12
CA LYS A 79 26.17 -9.19 14.90
C LYS A 79 26.14 -10.06 16.15
N GLY A 80 27.15 -9.96 17.02
CA GLY A 80 27.18 -10.70 18.28
C GLY A 80 26.07 -10.25 19.23
N HIS A 81 25.92 -8.93 19.38
CA HIS A 81 24.86 -8.32 20.18
C HIS A 81 23.47 -8.61 19.59
N PHE A 82 23.32 -8.54 18.26
CA PHE A 82 22.06 -8.83 17.59
C PHE A 82 21.62 -10.29 17.74
N TYR A 83 22.50 -11.26 17.43
CA TYR A 83 22.15 -12.68 17.56
C TYR A 83 21.94 -13.10 19.01
N LEU A 84 22.62 -12.46 19.96
CA LEU A 84 22.34 -12.66 21.38
C LEU A 84 20.95 -12.14 21.77
N GLY A 85 20.60 -10.92 21.36
CA GLY A 85 19.27 -10.36 21.57
C GLY A 85 18.18 -11.25 21.00
N LYS A 86 18.33 -11.67 19.73
CA LYS A 86 17.41 -12.60 19.07
C LYS A 86 17.28 -13.95 19.78
N ALA A 87 18.38 -14.55 20.21
CA ALA A 87 18.35 -15.82 20.93
C ALA A 87 17.72 -15.71 22.33
N LEU A 88 17.84 -14.54 22.98
CA LEU A 88 17.22 -14.24 24.28
C LEU A 88 15.73 -13.93 24.15
N LEU A 89 15.33 -13.29 23.04
CA LEU A 89 13.93 -13.04 22.69
C LEU A 89 13.16 -14.37 22.56
N GLU A 90 13.71 -15.31 21.80
CA GLU A 90 13.15 -16.67 21.64
C GLU A 90 13.21 -17.54 22.93
N LYS A 91 13.84 -17.01 23.99
CA LYS A 91 13.96 -17.63 25.32
C LYS A 91 13.18 -16.84 26.39
N ASP A 92 12.30 -15.94 25.97
CA ASP A 92 11.45 -15.11 26.83
C ASP A 92 12.22 -14.23 27.84
N SER A 93 13.50 -13.94 27.55
CA SER A 93 14.37 -13.11 28.39
C SER A 93 14.42 -11.68 27.85
N TYR A 94 13.27 -11.01 27.87
CA TYR A 94 13.04 -9.74 27.16
C TYR A 94 13.90 -8.57 27.66
N ASP A 95 14.08 -8.43 28.98
CA ASP A 95 14.90 -7.35 29.57
C ASP A 95 16.36 -7.39 29.12
N GLU A 96 16.94 -8.59 29.03
CA GLU A 96 18.31 -8.77 28.53
C GLU A 96 18.36 -8.61 27.01
N SER A 97 17.36 -9.15 26.30
CA SER A 97 17.24 -9.03 24.84
C SER A 97 17.26 -7.57 24.39
N ILE A 98 16.40 -6.73 25.00
CA ILE A 98 16.28 -5.30 24.66
C ILE A 98 17.61 -4.58 24.86
N LYS A 99 18.34 -4.86 25.94
CA LYS A 99 19.67 -4.27 26.19
C LYS A 99 20.66 -4.62 25.08
N HIS A 100 20.70 -5.89 24.66
CA HIS A 100 21.63 -6.33 23.62
C HIS A 100 21.23 -5.85 22.23
N LEU A 101 19.94 -5.82 21.89
CA LEU A 101 19.44 -5.24 20.63
C LEU A 101 19.70 -3.73 20.55
N GLN A 102 19.49 -3.00 21.65
CA GLN A 102 19.78 -1.58 21.71
C GLN A 102 21.28 -1.30 21.56
N ARG A 103 22.13 -2.09 22.21
CA ARG A 103 23.57 -1.99 22.04
C ARG A 103 24.01 -2.30 20.60
N ALA A 104 23.37 -3.26 19.94
CA ALA A 104 23.63 -3.56 18.52
C ALA A 104 23.27 -2.37 17.62
N LEU A 105 22.14 -1.70 17.89
CA LEU A 105 21.70 -0.51 17.15
C LEU A 105 22.66 0.66 17.32
N ASP A 106 23.08 0.93 18.56
CA ASP A 106 24.02 2.01 18.87
C ASP A 106 25.37 1.79 18.18
N LEU A 107 25.92 0.56 18.29
CA LEU A 107 27.15 0.17 17.61
C LEU A 107 27.03 0.21 16.08
N SER A 108 25.87 -0.15 15.52
CA SER A 108 25.60 -0.07 14.08
C SER A 108 25.65 1.39 13.58
N LYS A 109 25.08 2.32 14.35
CA LYS A 109 25.13 3.77 14.06
C LYS A 109 26.54 4.34 14.19
N GLU A 110 27.26 3.97 15.26
CA GLU A 110 28.66 4.37 15.48
C GLU A 110 29.57 3.89 14.35
N GLN A 111 29.36 2.67 13.85
CA GLN A 111 30.16 2.04 12.78
C GLN A 111 29.65 2.37 11.36
N LYS A 112 28.57 3.17 11.22
CA LYS A 112 27.89 3.49 9.94
C LYS A 112 27.53 2.26 9.11
N LEU A 113 27.11 1.18 9.77
CA LEU A 113 26.67 -0.05 9.11
C LEU A 113 25.18 0.06 8.76
N ASN A 114 24.77 -0.38 7.57
CA ASN A 114 23.35 -0.45 7.13
C ASN A 114 22.55 -1.57 7.84
N PHE A 115 22.90 -1.89 9.09
CA PHE A 115 22.30 -2.98 9.87
C PHE A 115 21.29 -2.46 10.90
N GLY A 116 21.10 -1.12 10.98
CA GLY A 116 20.21 -0.47 11.95
C GLY A 116 18.72 -0.72 11.70
N ASP A 117 18.32 -0.87 10.43
CA ASP A 117 16.90 -1.00 10.05
C ASP A 117 16.32 -2.36 10.47
N ASP A 118 17.06 -3.45 10.29
CA ASP A 118 16.64 -4.80 10.73
C ASP A 118 16.49 -4.92 12.25
N ILE A 119 17.35 -4.22 13.01
CA ILE A 119 17.33 -4.23 14.49
C ILE A 119 16.19 -3.36 15.02
N ALA A 120 15.94 -2.22 14.39
CA ALA A 120 14.87 -1.31 14.76
C ALA A 120 13.49 -1.93 14.51
N GLU A 121 13.35 -2.66 13.39
CA GLU A 121 12.10 -3.37 13.07
C GLU A 121 11.84 -4.49 14.08
N GLU A 122 12.81 -5.39 14.37
CA GLU A 122 12.59 -6.48 15.34
C GLU A 122 12.23 -5.98 16.75
N LYS A 123 12.81 -4.84 17.21
CA LYS A 123 12.46 -4.24 18.50
C LYS A 123 11.03 -3.68 18.50
N ARG A 124 10.61 -3.07 17.39
CA ARG A 124 9.26 -2.50 17.25
C ARG A 124 8.20 -3.60 17.30
N VAL A 125 8.40 -4.70 16.55
CA VAL A 125 7.49 -5.84 16.55
C VAL A 125 7.31 -6.40 17.95
N GLN A 126 8.40 -6.55 18.70
CA GLN A 126 8.34 -7.06 20.07
C GLN A 126 7.54 -6.16 21.02
N GLN A 127 7.71 -4.83 20.92
CA GLN A 127 6.96 -3.87 21.72
C GLN A 127 5.45 -3.91 21.40
N GLU A 128 5.11 -4.13 20.13
CA GLU A 128 3.71 -4.25 19.69
C GLU A 128 3.06 -5.55 20.21
N ILE A 129 3.79 -6.68 20.21
CA ILE A 129 3.34 -7.96 20.80
C ILE A 129 3.17 -7.87 22.32
N GLU A 130 4.12 -7.24 23.02
CA GLU A 130 4.05 -7.02 24.46
C GLU A 130 2.86 -6.13 24.82
N LEU A 131 2.60 -5.09 24.03
CA LEU A 131 1.45 -4.21 24.20
C LEU A 131 0.12 -4.96 24.00
N GLN A 132 0.00 -5.80 22.95
CA GLN A 132 -1.19 -6.61 22.72
C GLN A 132 -1.48 -7.54 23.90
N THR A 133 -0.44 -8.23 24.39
CA THR A 133 -0.55 -9.16 25.52
C THR A 133 -0.92 -8.43 26.81
N PHE A 134 -0.31 -7.27 27.05
CA PHE A 134 -0.58 -6.43 28.20
C PHE A 134 -2.02 -5.91 28.21
N LEU A 135 -2.52 -5.42 27.08
CA LEU A 135 -3.90 -4.94 26.94
C LEU A 135 -4.92 -6.06 27.19
N ASN A 136 -4.72 -7.22 26.58
CA ASN A 136 -5.60 -8.39 26.80
C ASN A 136 -5.63 -8.82 28.26
N LYS A 137 -4.48 -8.80 28.95
CA LYS A 137 -4.40 -9.10 30.38
C LYS A 137 -5.15 -8.07 31.22
N LEU A 138 -5.03 -6.79 30.89
CA LEU A 138 -5.70 -5.71 31.62
C LEU A 138 -7.23 -5.82 31.53
N ILE A 139 -7.75 -6.20 30.36
CA ILE A 139 -9.18 -6.42 30.13
C ILE A 139 -9.68 -7.62 30.94
N LEU A 140 -8.92 -8.72 30.97
CA LEU A 140 -9.26 -9.90 31.77
C LEU A 140 -9.22 -9.62 33.27
N ASP A 141 -8.17 -8.92 33.74
CA ASP A 141 -8.03 -8.55 35.15
C ASP A 141 -9.16 -7.60 35.60
N ASP A 142 -9.59 -6.67 34.74
CA ASP A 142 -10.70 -5.77 35.04
C ASP A 142 -12.05 -6.51 35.08
N LYS A 143 -12.29 -7.41 34.11
CA LYS A 143 -13.45 -8.31 34.10
C LYS A 143 -13.54 -9.12 35.39
N ASP A 144 -12.45 -9.76 35.81
CA ASP A 144 -12.44 -10.60 37.01
C ASP A 144 -12.73 -9.79 38.28
N ARG A 145 -12.17 -8.57 38.40
CA ARG A 145 -12.48 -7.64 39.51
C ARG A 145 -13.96 -7.27 39.55
N GLN A 146 -14.56 -6.97 38.40
CA GLN A 146 -15.98 -6.62 38.31
C GLN A 146 -16.89 -7.80 38.69
N ILE A 147 -16.57 -9.01 38.23
CA ILE A 147 -17.30 -10.24 38.59
C ILE A 147 -17.18 -10.51 40.10
N GLU A 148 -16.00 -10.37 40.68
CA GLU A 148 -15.78 -10.58 42.12
C GLU A 148 -16.59 -9.59 42.96
N LYS A 149 -16.65 -8.32 42.54
CA LYS A 149 -17.48 -7.30 43.19
C LYS A 149 -18.97 -7.65 43.14
N LEU A 150 -19.48 -8.10 42.00
CA LEU A 150 -20.88 -8.52 41.85
C LEU A 150 -21.23 -9.75 42.71
N ARG A 151 -20.29 -10.69 42.85
CA ARG A 151 -20.46 -11.86 43.74
C ARG A 151 -20.54 -11.46 45.21
N LEU A 152 -19.81 -10.43 45.62
CA LEU A 152 -19.83 -9.89 46.99
C LEU A 152 -21.11 -9.08 47.28
N GLU A 153 -21.70 -8.41 46.29
CA GLU A 153 -22.91 -7.60 46.45
C GLU A 153 -24.21 -8.44 46.56
N GLY A 154 -24.17 -9.75 46.26
CA GLY A 154 -25.19 -10.72 46.67
C GLY A 154 -26.61 -10.44 46.18
N GLY A 155 -26.85 -10.50 44.85
CA GLY A 155 -28.18 -10.36 44.25
C GLY A 155 -28.57 -11.56 43.39
N GLY A 156 -29.86 -11.93 43.35
CA GLY A 156 -30.39 -13.08 42.60
C GLY A 156 -30.23 -13.02 41.06
N ASN A 157 -29.60 -11.96 40.53
CA ASN A 157 -29.27 -11.77 39.12
C ASN A 157 -27.75 -11.67 38.85
N ALA A 158 -26.90 -11.96 39.85
CA ALA A 158 -25.44 -11.78 39.76
C ALA A 158 -24.82 -12.67 38.66
N ASP A 159 -25.30 -13.90 38.49
CA ASP A 159 -24.78 -14.82 37.46
C ASP A 159 -25.08 -14.32 36.04
N LEU A 160 -26.28 -13.79 35.82
CA LEU A 160 -26.67 -13.21 34.52
C LEU A 160 -25.89 -11.92 34.19
N GLN A 161 -25.51 -11.15 35.21
CA GLN A 161 -24.65 -9.97 35.03
C GLN A 161 -23.19 -10.35 34.79
N ALA A 162 -22.70 -11.42 35.42
CA ALA A 162 -21.36 -11.96 35.18
C ALA A 162 -21.23 -12.47 33.73
N GLU A 163 -22.22 -13.21 33.20
CA GLU A 163 -22.22 -13.66 31.81
C GLU A 163 -22.21 -12.48 30.81
N LYS A 164 -22.93 -11.39 31.11
CA LYS A 164 -22.90 -10.18 30.27
C LYS A 164 -21.53 -9.52 30.25
N LEU A 165 -20.87 -9.40 31.41
CA LEU A 165 -19.53 -8.85 31.51
C LEU A 165 -18.49 -9.73 30.81
N GLU A 166 -18.65 -11.06 30.87
CA GLU A 166 -17.79 -11.98 30.10
C GLU A 166 -17.95 -11.78 28.59
N HIS A 167 -19.18 -11.60 28.10
CA HIS A 167 -19.43 -11.32 26.69
C HIS A 167 -18.82 -9.97 26.27
N GLU A 168 -19.00 -8.92 27.07
CA GLU A 168 -18.47 -7.58 26.80
C GLU A 168 -16.95 -7.57 26.78
N ALA A 169 -16.30 -8.24 27.74
CA ALA A 169 -14.84 -8.39 27.77
C ALA A 169 -14.31 -9.16 26.54
N ASN A 170 -14.99 -10.23 26.13
CA ASN A 170 -14.63 -11.00 24.93
C ASN A 170 -14.80 -10.18 23.64
N ASP A 171 -15.84 -9.34 23.55
CA ASP A 171 -16.03 -8.43 22.41
C ASP A 171 -14.92 -7.38 22.34
N ILE A 172 -14.53 -6.79 23.49
CA ILE A 172 -13.44 -5.80 23.56
C ILE A 172 -12.11 -6.44 23.19
N ILE A 173 -11.81 -7.64 23.71
CA ILE A 173 -10.62 -8.42 23.33
C ILE A 173 -10.64 -8.73 21.84
N GLY A 174 -11.81 -9.08 21.28
CA GLY A 174 -12.00 -9.27 19.85
C GLY A 174 -11.62 -8.02 19.05
N GLN A 175 -12.15 -6.85 19.43
CA GLN A 175 -11.84 -5.58 18.79
C GLN A 175 -10.36 -5.19 18.89
N VAL A 176 -9.75 -5.33 20.06
CA VAL A 176 -8.31 -5.07 20.23
C VAL A 176 -7.49 -5.99 19.34
N ASN A 177 -7.80 -7.29 19.31
CA ASN A 177 -7.07 -8.25 18.48
C ASN A 177 -7.30 -8.04 16.97
N THR A 178 -8.38 -7.37 16.55
CA THR A 178 -8.57 -7.01 15.12
C THR A 178 -7.64 -5.89 14.65
N LEU A 179 -6.94 -5.20 15.56
CA LEU A 179 -5.95 -4.18 15.22
C LEU A 179 -4.56 -4.77 14.93
N PHE A 180 -4.34 -6.04 15.29
CA PHE A 180 -3.06 -6.73 15.12
C PHE A 180 -3.14 -7.80 14.03
N ALA A 181 -2.06 -7.92 13.27
CA ALA A 181 -1.91 -8.89 12.20
C ALA A 181 -1.78 -10.30 12.78
N LYS A 182 -2.53 -11.27 12.23
CA LYS A 182 -2.52 -12.64 12.79
C LYS A 182 -1.25 -13.46 12.48
N ILE A 183 -0.37 -12.97 11.62
CA ILE A 183 0.84 -13.68 11.18
C ILE A 183 2.09 -13.04 11.81
N SER A 184 2.26 -11.72 11.67
CA SER A 184 3.38 -10.99 12.27
C SER A 184 3.14 -10.54 13.71
N PHE A 185 1.87 -10.50 14.16
CA PHE A 185 1.47 -9.91 15.44
C PHE A 185 1.84 -8.42 15.60
N GLU A 186 2.17 -7.76 14.49
CA GLU A 186 2.34 -6.32 14.38
C GLU A 186 0.98 -5.63 14.29
N ILE A 187 0.94 -4.32 14.55
CA ILE A 187 -0.23 -3.50 14.21
C ILE A 187 -0.43 -3.54 12.69
N LEU A 188 -1.66 -3.84 12.24
CA LEU A 188 -1.99 -3.96 10.82
C LEU A 188 -1.65 -2.65 10.05
N LYS A 189 -0.70 -2.73 9.11
CA LYS A 189 -0.33 -1.60 8.23
C LYS A 189 -1.20 -1.60 6.98
N GLU A 190 -1.35 -2.75 6.32
CA GLU A 190 -2.24 -2.94 5.16
C GLU A 190 -3.26 -4.07 5.44
N PRO A 191 -4.38 -3.79 6.13
CA PRO A 191 -5.36 -4.82 6.45
C PRO A 191 -6.06 -5.36 5.19
N VAL A 192 -5.91 -6.66 4.95
CA VAL A 192 -6.59 -7.42 3.90
C VAL A 192 -7.48 -8.45 4.57
N ILE A 193 -8.77 -8.40 4.26
CA ILE A 193 -9.75 -9.34 4.78
C ILE A 193 -9.85 -10.53 3.82
N THR A 194 -9.57 -11.73 4.29
CA THR A 194 -9.78 -12.95 3.51
C THR A 194 -11.26 -13.30 3.40
N PRO A 195 -11.68 -14.13 2.43
CA PRO A 195 -13.07 -14.60 2.33
C PRO A 195 -13.62 -15.29 3.58
N SER A 196 -12.74 -15.77 4.47
CA SER A 196 -13.08 -16.32 5.79
C SER A 196 -13.41 -15.25 6.85
N GLY A 197 -13.39 -13.96 6.50
CA GLY A 197 -13.65 -12.85 7.40
C GLY A 197 -12.50 -12.53 8.35
N ILE A 198 -11.29 -13.03 8.06
CA ILE A 198 -10.11 -12.81 8.90
C ILE A 198 -9.25 -11.70 8.28
N THR A 199 -8.89 -10.71 9.09
CA THR A 199 -7.99 -9.61 8.68
C THR A 199 -6.53 -10.01 8.87
N TYR A 200 -5.71 -9.83 7.84
CA TYR A 200 -4.26 -10.03 7.85
C TYR A 200 -3.54 -8.78 7.33
N ASP A 201 -2.24 -8.65 7.60
CA ASP A 201 -1.43 -7.67 6.89
C ASP A 201 -1.09 -8.21 5.49
N ARG A 202 -1.20 -7.35 4.48
CA ARG A 202 -1.00 -7.70 3.07
C ARG A 202 0.35 -8.35 2.81
N LYS A 203 1.42 -7.78 3.36
CA LYS A 203 2.79 -8.26 3.15
C LYS A 203 2.96 -9.67 3.73
N ASP A 204 2.42 -9.89 4.92
CA ASP A 204 2.55 -11.17 5.63
C ASP A 204 1.75 -12.27 4.95
N ILE A 205 0.53 -11.97 4.49
CA ILE A 205 -0.28 -12.97 3.80
C ILE A 205 0.28 -13.31 2.42
N GLU A 206 0.80 -12.31 1.68
CA GLU A 206 1.46 -12.54 0.39
C GLU A 206 2.72 -13.42 0.57
N GLU A 207 3.55 -13.16 1.59
CA GLU A 207 4.74 -13.96 1.88
C GLU A 207 4.40 -15.36 2.44
N HIS A 208 3.35 -15.46 3.27
CA HIS A 208 2.85 -16.73 3.80
C HIS A 208 2.30 -17.64 2.70
N LEU A 209 1.53 -17.07 1.76
CA LEU A 209 0.99 -17.79 0.60
C LEU A 209 2.10 -18.24 -0.38
N GLN A 210 3.19 -17.48 -0.50
CA GLN A 210 4.36 -17.87 -1.31
C GLN A 210 5.21 -18.98 -0.67
N ARG A 211 5.18 -19.10 0.67
CA ARG A 211 6.04 -20.04 1.44
C ARG A 211 5.42 -21.42 1.68
N LEU A 212 4.11 -21.59 1.55
CA LEU A 212 3.42 -22.87 1.75
C LEU A 212 3.13 -23.57 0.42
N PRO A 213 3.91 -24.59 0.00
CA PRO A 213 3.52 -25.46 -1.09
C PRO A 213 2.66 -26.62 -0.54
N THR A 214 1.44 -26.36 -0.06
CA THR A 214 0.52 -27.46 0.27
C THR A 214 -0.93 -27.16 -0.05
N LYS A 215 -1.41 -27.91 -1.06
CA LYS A 215 -2.71 -28.60 -1.12
C LYS A 215 -3.50 -28.56 0.19
N SER A 216 -4.64 -27.87 0.18
CA SER A 216 -5.97 -28.46 0.36
C SER A 216 -7.04 -27.37 0.46
N SER A 217 -8.04 -27.48 -0.43
CA SER A 217 -9.47 -27.18 -0.20
C SER A 217 -9.80 -25.88 0.56
N THR A 218 -10.23 -24.79 -0.06
CA THR A 218 -11.28 -24.64 -1.08
C THR A 218 -11.17 -23.25 -1.73
N PRO A 219 -11.29 -23.12 -3.07
CA PRO A 219 -11.60 -21.82 -3.65
C PRO A 219 -12.80 -21.97 -4.59
N PHE A 220 -14.01 -21.95 -4.05
CA PHE A 220 -15.19 -21.79 -4.89
C PHE A 220 -16.17 -20.82 -4.24
N VAL A 221 -15.84 -19.54 -4.36
CA VAL A 221 -16.86 -18.50 -4.46
C VAL A 221 -16.71 -17.90 -5.84
N ILE A 222 -17.73 -18.11 -6.68
CA ILE A 222 -17.86 -17.43 -7.96
C ILE A 222 -18.11 -15.95 -7.64
N LEU A 223 -17.04 -15.16 -7.61
CA LEU A 223 -17.08 -13.71 -7.65
C LEU A 223 -16.36 -13.23 -8.92
N PRO A 224 -16.83 -12.12 -9.53
CA PRO A 224 -16.29 -11.60 -10.79
C PRO A 224 -14.79 -11.38 -10.66
N TRP A 225 -14.01 -11.99 -11.55
CA TRP A 225 -12.53 -11.93 -11.70
C TRP A 225 -11.87 -10.87 -10.81
N GLY A 226 -11.57 -11.26 -9.57
CA GLY A 226 -10.99 -10.38 -8.56
C GLY A 226 -9.49 -10.17 -8.74
N ILE A 227 -8.95 -9.29 -7.88
CA ILE A 227 -7.54 -8.88 -7.78
C ILE A 227 -6.57 -10.08 -7.72
N GLU A 228 -7.01 -11.19 -7.13
CA GLU A 228 -6.27 -12.44 -6.98
C GLU A 228 -5.87 -13.07 -8.32
N PHE A 229 -6.78 -13.06 -9.31
CA PHE A 229 -6.49 -13.59 -10.66
C PHE A 229 -5.56 -12.66 -11.46
N LYS A 230 -5.69 -11.34 -11.27
CA LYS A 230 -4.73 -10.36 -11.84
C LYS A 230 -3.32 -10.58 -11.27
N GLY A 231 -3.19 -10.82 -9.96
CA GLY A 231 -1.91 -11.10 -9.29
C GLY A 231 -1.25 -12.40 -9.76
N ALA A 232 -2.04 -13.41 -10.10
CA ALA A 232 -1.56 -14.68 -10.68
C ALA A 232 -1.26 -14.59 -12.20
N GLY A 233 -1.42 -13.42 -12.83
CA GLY A 233 -1.25 -13.23 -14.27
C GLY A 233 -2.39 -13.79 -15.13
N VAL A 234 -3.46 -14.29 -14.52
CA VAL A 234 -4.63 -14.88 -15.19
C VAL A 234 -5.72 -13.80 -15.30
N SER A 235 -5.45 -12.73 -16.06
CA SER A 235 -6.47 -11.72 -16.37
C SER A 235 -7.11 -11.99 -17.73
N PRO A 236 -8.39 -11.61 -17.96
CA PRO A 236 -8.98 -11.69 -19.30
C PRO A 236 -8.13 -10.97 -20.35
N GLU A 237 -7.48 -9.87 -19.96
CA GLU A 237 -6.50 -9.17 -20.78
C GLU A 237 -5.33 -10.09 -21.16
N ALA A 238 -4.61 -10.67 -20.19
CA ALA A 238 -3.47 -11.55 -20.45
C ALA A 238 -3.84 -12.82 -21.25
N ILE A 239 -5.04 -13.38 -21.01
CA ILE A 239 -5.51 -14.55 -21.76
C ILE A 239 -5.78 -14.18 -23.21
N LEU A 240 -6.40 -13.03 -23.48
CA LEU A 240 -6.85 -12.62 -24.82
C LEU A 240 -5.79 -11.85 -25.63
N ASP A 241 -4.75 -11.33 -24.98
CA ASP A 241 -3.72 -10.47 -25.57
C ASP A 241 -2.99 -11.16 -26.73
N SER A 242 -2.71 -12.47 -26.60
CA SER A 242 -1.91 -13.20 -27.58
C SER A 242 -2.65 -13.56 -28.89
N TRP A 243 -3.99 -13.49 -28.93
CA TRP A 243 -4.78 -14.02 -30.07
C TRP A 243 -5.97 -13.16 -30.52
N PHE A 244 -6.46 -12.22 -29.70
CA PHE A 244 -7.71 -11.51 -30.01
C PHE A 244 -7.64 -9.98 -29.87
N LEU A 245 -6.85 -9.47 -28.91
CA LEU A 245 -6.79 -8.04 -28.61
C LEU A 245 -5.78 -7.30 -29.50
N PRO A 246 -6.11 -6.11 -30.02
CA PRO A 246 -5.12 -5.22 -30.63
C PRO A 246 -4.24 -4.58 -29.54
N PRO A 247 -3.06 -4.06 -29.89
CA PRO A 247 -2.25 -3.32 -28.92
C PRO A 247 -3.00 -2.11 -28.35
N LYS A 248 -3.10 -2.05 -27.02
CA LYS A 248 -3.87 -1.04 -26.27
C LYS A 248 -3.48 0.41 -26.60
N GLU A 249 -2.21 0.63 -26.94
CA GLU A 249 -1.67 1.96 -27.27
C GLU A 249 -2.16 2.49 -28.63
N HIS A 250 -2.45 1.60 -29.58
CA HIS A 250 -2.85 2.01 -30.94
C HIS A 250 -4.37 2.05 -31.12
N SER A 251 -5.15 1.24 -30.42
CA SER A 251 -6.61 1.25 -30.62
C SER A 251 -7.31 1.04 -29.30
N PHE A 252 -7.33 2.08 -28.47
CA PHE A 252 -7.83 2.04 -27.11
C PHE A 252 -9.29 1.55 -27.05
N LEU A 253 -10.17 2.11 -27.88
CA LEU A 253 -11.60 1.79 -27.81
C LEU A 253 -11.93 0.45 -28.47
N THR A 254 -11.23 0.11 -29.56
CA THR A 254 -11.35 -1.22 -30.20
C THR A 254 -10.82 -2.32 -29.28
N PHE A 255 -9.75 -2.05 -28.52
CA PHE A 255 -9.25 -2.93 -27.47
C PHE A 255 -10.33 -3.20 -26.42
N HIS A 256 -10.95 -2.16 -25.85
CA HIS A 256 -11.99 -2.33 -24.83
C HIS A 256 -13.26 -3.00 -25.36
N LEU A 257 -13.64 -2.76 -26.62
CA LEU A 257 -14.76 -3.45 -27.29
C LEU A 257 -14.48 -4.95 -27.47
N LYS A 258 -13.28 -5.32 -27.92
CA LYS A 258 -12.93 -6.74 -28.05
C LYS A 258 -12.76 -7.38 -26.68
N LEU A 259 -12.18 -6.67 -25.72
CA LEU A 259 -12.03 -7.14 -24.35
C LEU A 259 -13.38 -7.45 -23.73
N SER A 260 -14.43 -6.64 -23.95
CA SER A 260 -15.76 -6.92 -23.42
C SER A 260 -16.38 -8.19 -24.00
N ILE A 261 -16.25 -8.38 -25.32
CA ILE A 261 -16.76 -9.57 -26.03
C ILE A 261 -16.01 -10.83 -25.59
N GLY A 262 -14.68 -10.77 -25.55
CA GLY A 262 -13.85 -11.90 -25.10
C GLY A 262 -14.06 -12.22 -23.63
N THR A 263 -14.26 -11.21 -22.78
CA THR A 263 -14.56 -11.40 -21.37
C THR A 263 -15.92 -12.07 -21.16
N LEU A 264 -16.95 -11.70 -21.93
CA LEU A 264 -18.26 -12.38 -21.90
C LEU A 264 -18.11 -13.86 -22.24
N PHE A 265 -17.32 -14.20 -23.25
CA PHE A 265 -17.03 -15.58 -23.63
C PHE A 265 -16.26 -16.34 -22.54
N LEU A 266 -15.22 -15.72 -21.96
CA LEU A 266 -14.46 -16.35 -20.87
C LEU A 266 -15.33 -16.63 -19.65
N HIS A 267 -16.18 -15.67 -19.26
CA HIS A 267 -17.11 -15.85 -18.14
C HIS A 267 -18.15 -16.93 -18.41
N SER A 268 -18.67 -17.03 -19.65
CA SER A 268 -19.61 -18.10 -20.00
C SER A 268 -18.95 -19.48 -20.08
N ALA A 269 -17.63 -19.55 -20.27
CA ALA A 269 -16.86 -20.79 -20.26
C ALA A 269 -16.41 -21.25 -18.85
N LEU A 270 -16.39 -20.36 -17.84
CA LEU A 270 -15.96 -20.70 -16.47
C LEU A 270 -16.67 -21.92 -15.86
N PRO A 271 -18.01 -22.09 -15.96
CA PRO A 271 -18.69 -23.24 -15.36
C PRO A 271 -18.31 -24.58 -16.01
N ILE A 272 -17.95 -24.56 -17.30
CA ILE A 272 -17.43 -25.74 -18.02
C ILE A 272 -16.00 -26.02 -17.56
N GLY A 273 -15.16 -24.99 -17.46
CA GLY A 273 -13.82 -25.10 -16.91
C GLY A 273 -13.82 -25.68 -15.49
N PHE A 274 -14.78 -25.26 -14.65
CA PHE A 274 -14.99 -25.83 -13.32
C PHE A 274 -15.32 -27.33 -13.38
N SER A 275 -16.21 -27.73 -14.27
CA SER A 275 -16.60 -29.14 -14.43
C SER A 275 -15.43 -30.02 -14.87
N ILE A 276 -14.59 -29.51 -15.80
CA ILE A 276 -13.37 -30.20 -16.26
C ILE A 276 -12.34 -30.28 -15.13
N GLY A 277 -12.10 -29.17 -14.42
CA GLY A 277 -11.16 -29.11 -13.31
C GLY A 277 -11.57 -30.04 -12.17
N HIS A 278 -12.86 -30.09 -11.84
CA HIS A 278 -13.38 -31.02 -10.85
C HIS A 278 -13.18 -32.47 -11.28
N SER A 279 -13.50 -32.83 -12.53
CA SER A 279 -13.27 -34.18 -13.06
C SER A 279 -11.80 -34.61 -12.98
N TYR A 280 -10.87 -33.70 -13.28
CA TYR A 280 -9.43 -33.93 -13.19
C TYR A 280 -8.92 -34.02 -11.74
N PHE A 281 -9.49 -33.23 -10.82
CA PHE A 281 -9.10 -33.29 -9.41
C PHE A 281 -9.66 -34.55 -8.73
N SER A 282 -10.85 -34.99 -9.11
CA SER A 282 -11.46 -36.24 -8.64
C SER A 282 -10.62 -37.47 -9.03
N SER A 283 -10.01 -37.51 -10.22
CA SER A 283 -9.07 -38.60 -10.56
C SER A 283 -7.75 -38.55 -9.80
N PHE A 284 -7.38 -37.39 -9.26
CA PHE A 284 -6.21 -37.29 -8.39
C PHE A 284 -6.47 -37.81 -6.98
N ILE A 285 -7.71 -37.68 -6.48
CA ILE A 285 -8.11 -38.13 -5.13
C ILE A 285 -8.44 -39.63 -5.12
N ASP A 286 -9.16 -40.11 -6.13
CA ASP A 286 -9.58 -41.51 -6.24
C ASP A 286 -8.85 -42.19 -7.41
N GLN A 287 -7.94 -43.12 -7.10
CA GLN A 287 -7.18 -43.87 -8.10
C GLN A 287 -8.05 -44.81 -8.94
N ASN A 288 -9.29 -45.10 -8.53
CA ASN A 288 -10.26 -45.88 -9.31
C ASN A 288 -11.10 -45.03 -10.27
N TYR A 289 -10.87 -43.71 -10.29
CA TYR A 289 -11.58 -42.78 -11.14
C TYR A 289 -10.72 -42.37 -12.35
N ASP A 290 -11.12 -42.84 -13.54
CA ASP A 290 -10.33 -42.67 -14.79
C ASP A 290 -10.19 -41.22 -15.29
N GLY A 291 -10.70 -40.22 -14.54
CA GLY A 291 -10.63 -38.80 -14.92
C GLY A 291 -11.40 -38.43 -16.18
N SER A 292 -12.24 -39.35 -16.68
CA SER A 292 -13.05 -39.09 -17.85
C SER A 292 -14.24 -38.19 -17.50
N ILE A 293 -14.39 -37.10 -18.25
CA ILE A 293 -15.51 -36.15 -18.09
C ILE A 293 -16.85 -36.90 -18.26
N LEU A 294 -16.90 -37.91 -19.16
CA LEU A 294 -18.03 -38.83 -19.36
C LEU A 294 -18.49 -39.52 -18.07
N ARG A 295 -17.57 -39.93 -17.19
CA ARG A 295 -17.91 -40.55 -15.91
C ARG A 295 -18.43 -39.50 -14.91
N TYR A 296 -17.90 -38.27 -14.94
CA TYR A 296 -18.41 -37.15 -14.13
C TYR A 296 -19.86 -36.78 -14.48
N PHE A 297 -20.22 -36.85 -15.76
CA PHE A 297 -21.60 -36.67 -16.23
C PHE A 297 -22.56 -37.75 -15.71
N GLN A 298 -22.08 -38.98 -15.55
CA GLN A 298 -22.90 -40.15 -15.19
C GLN A 298 -22.93 -40.42 -13.68
N ASP A 299 -22.02 -39.80 -12.91
CA ASP A 299 -21.85 -40.04 -11.47
C ASP A 299 -23.02 -39.53 -10.62
N SER A 300 -23.60 -38.38 -10.99
CA SER A 300 -24.78 -37.84 -10.31
C SER A 300 -25.71 -37.06 -11.24
N LYS A 301 -27.02 -37.13 -10.95
CA LYS A 301 -28.03 -36.32 -11.66
C LYS A 301 -27.78 -34.82 -11.51
N ILE A 302 -27.16 -34.39 -10.41
CA ILE A 302 -26.81 -32.99 -10.13
C ILE A 302 -25.71 -32.52 -11.08
N ASN A 303 -24.64 -33.31 -11.25
CA ASN A 303 -23.56 -32.99 -12.18
C ASN A 303 -24.07 -32.91 -13.62
N TYR A 304 -24.95 -33.84 -14.02
CA TYR A 304 -25.57 -33.81 -15.35
C TYR A 304 -26.35 -32.51 -15.60
N VAL A 305 -27.22 -32.10 -14.65
CA VAL A 305 -27.99 -30.85 -14.76
C VAL A 305 -27.08 -29.63 -14.77
N PHE A 306 -26.04 -29.62 -13.93
CA PHE A 306 -25.06 -28.53 -13.86
C PHE A 306 -24.32 -28.33 -15.18
N VAL A 307 -23.86 -29.41 -15.82
CA VAL A 307 -23.14 -29.26 -17.10
C VAL A 307 -24.07 -28.87 -18.25
N GLN A 308 -25.33 -29.34 -18.26
CA GLN A 308 -26.32 -28.87 -19.23
C GLN A 308 -26.56 -27.35 -19.09
N PHE A 309 -26.66 -26.87 -17.85
CA PHE A 309 -26.75 -25.44 -17.57
C PHE A 309 -25.49 -24.68 -18.00
N ALA A 310 -24.31 -25.22 -17.72
CA ALA A 310 -23.03 -24.64 -18.14
C ALA A 310 -22.90 -24.54 -19.67
N LEU A 311 -23.32 -25.57 -20.41
CA LEU A 311 -23.34 -25.58 -21.86
C LEU A 311 -24.33 -24.58 -22.43
N ALA A 312 -25.53 -24.49 -21.84
CA ALA A 312 -26.53 -23.49 -22.22
C ALA A 312 -26.00 -22.06 -22.01
N LEU A 313 -25.29 -21.79 -20.91
CA LEU A 313 -24.63 -20.51 -20.67
C LEU A 313 -23.54 -20.21 -21.71
N LEU A 314 -22.73 -21.20 -22.10
CA LEU A 314 -21.72 -21.01 -23.15
C LEU A 314 -22.36 -20.69 -24.51
N ILE A 315 -23.42 -21.41 -24.88
CA ILE A 315 -24.17 -21.16 -26.12
C ILE A 315 -24.81 -19.76 -26.09
N LEU A 316 -25.41 -19.37 -24.97
CA LEU A 316 -25.97 -18.03 -24.80
C LEU A 316 -24.89 -16.94 -24.88
N GLY A 317 -23.76 -17.13 -24.21
CA GLY A 317 -22.64 -16.19 -24.25
C GLY A 317 -22.05 -16.02 -25.65
N THR A 318 -21.86 -17.13 -26.37
CA THR A 318 -21.33 -17.11 -27.75
C THR A 318 -22.29 -16.50 -28.75
N THR A 319 -23.60 -16.78 -28.64
CA THR A 319 -24.63 -16.14 -29.48
C THR A 319 -24.73 -14.64 -29.25
N ILE A 320 -24.66 -14.19 -27.99
CA ILE A 320 -24.63 -12.76 -27.65
C ILE A 320 -23.34 -12.11 -28.17
N ALA A 321 -22.18 -12.74 -27.99
CA ALA A 321 -20.91 -12.27 -28.51
C ALA A 321 -20.92 -12.12 -30.04
N PHE A 322 -21.43 -13.13 -30.74
CA PHE A 322 -21.58 -13.10 -32.20
C PHE A 322 -22.57 -12.00 -32.65
N TYR A 323 -23.67 -11.85 -31.94
CA TYR A 323 -24.64 -10.77 -32.17
C TYR A 323 -24.00 -9.38 -32.01
N TYR A 324 -23.16 -9.18 -30.99
CA TYR A 324 -22.45 -7.92 -30.79
C TYR A 324 -21.38 -7.64 -31.85
N MET A 325 -20.69 -8.67 -32.35
CA MET A 325 -19.71 -8.51 -33.43
C MET A 325 -20.37 -8.18 -34.77
N THR A 326 -21.56 -8.70 -35.05
CA THR A 326 -22.22 -8.56 -36.36
C THR A 326 -23.13 -7.35 -36.47
N ASN A 327 -23.93 -7.05 -35.44
CA ASN A 327 -25.02 -6.06 -35.54
C ASN A 327 -24.67 -4.66 -35.01
N ASN A 328 -23.42 -4.39 -34.63
CA ASN A 328 -23.00 -3.11 -34.01
C ASN A 328 -23.86 -2.69 -32.80
N ASN A 329 -24.58 -3.63 -32.18
CA ASN A 329 -25.54 -3.36 -31.10
C ASN A 329 -24.91 -3.45 -29.71
N HIS A 330 -23.59 -3.47 -29.64
CA HIS A 330 -22.85 -3.50 -28.38
C HIS A 330 -23.17 -2.24 -27.54
N PRO A 331 -23.33 -2.34 -26.21
CA PRO A 331 -23.62 -1.19 -25.35
C PRO A 331 -22.66 0.00 -25.53
N MET A 332 -21.35 -0.26 -25.68
CA MET A 332 -20.37 0.80 -25.97
C MET A 332 -20.65 1.53 -27.29
N ILE A 333 -21.01 0.78 -28.34
CA ILE A 333 -21.32 1.38 -29.66
C ILE A 333 -22.58 2.24 -29.54
N LYS A 334 -23.58 1.80 -28.76
CA LYS A 334 -24.79 2.59 -28.47
C LYS A 334 -24.50 3.87 -27.69
N GLU A 335 -23.49 3.88 -26.81
CA GLU A 335 -23.06 5.09 -26.12
C GLU A 335 -22.30 6.04 -27.06
N LEU A 336 -21.37 5.52 -27.87
CA LEU A 336 -20.59 6.31 -28.84
C LEU A 336 -21.44 6.89 -29.96
N SER A 337 -22.43 6.14 -30.44
CA SER A 337 -23.32 6.58 -31.52
C SER A 337 -24.15 7.81 -31.13
N ARG A 338 -24.34 8.09 -29.83
CA ARG A 338 -24.98 9.33 -29.36
C ARG A 338 -24.17 10.58 -29.66
N TYR A 339 -22.88 10.43 -29.91
CA TYR A 339 -21.96 11.53 -30.20
C TYR A 339 -21.72 11.71 -31.71
N ALA A 340 -22.07 10.73 -32.53
CA ALA A 340 -22.01 10.83 -33.97
C ALA A 340 -23.06 11.84 -34.48
N ARG A 341 -22.62 12.89 -35.19
CA ARG A 341 -23.51 13.92 -35.77
C ARG A 341 -23.60 13.77 -37.28
N GLY A 342 -24.81 13.86 -37.84
CA GLY A 342 -25.03 13.89 -39.29
C GLY A 342 -24.61 12.59 -39.99
N SER A 343 -23.69 12.68 -40.95
CA SER A 343 -23.16 11.54 -41.72
C SER A 343 -22.01 10.79 -41.04
N GLN A 344 -21.57 11.25 -39.85
CA GLN A 344 -20.50 10.58 -39.11
C GLN A 344 -21.00 9.26 -38.52
N THR A 345 -20.13 8.25 -38.53
CA THR A 345 -20.38 6.98 -37.85
C THR A 345 -19.73 6.98 -36.47
N TRP A 346 -20.14 6.05 -35.60
CA TRP A 346 -19.51 5.84 -34.30
C TRP A 346 -17.99 5.57 -34.40
N LYS A 347 -17.50 5.13 -35.56
CA LYS A 347 -16.07 4.90 -35.83
C LYS A 347 -15.29 6.21 -35.86
N ASN A 348 -15.86 7.29 -36.39
CA ASN A 348 -15.20 8.59 -36.42
C ASN A 348 -14.98 9.11 -34.99
N VAL A 349 -15.99 8.98 -34.13
CA VAL A 349 -15.89 9.32 -32.70
C VAL A 349 -14.86 8.43 -31.99
N CYS A 350 -14.78 7.15 -32.39
CA CYS A 350 -13.76 6.22 -31.91
C CYS A 350 -12.35 6.68 -32.26
N ASP A 351 -12.12 7.08 -33.51
CA ASP A 351 -10.82 7.55 -33.99
C ASP A 351 -10.40 8.84 -33.26
N ASP A 352 -11.33 9.77 -33.03
CA ASP A 352 -11.08 11.00 -32.27
C ASP A 352 -10.64 10.70 -30.83
N ILE A 353 -11.34 9.80 -30.13
CA ILE A 353 -11.00 9.36 -28.77
C ILE A 353 -9.66 8.60 -28.77
N ASP A 354 -9.41 7.74 -29.76
CA ASP A 354 -8.16 6.98 -29.87
C ASP A 354 -6.97 7.92 -30.10
N VAL A 355 -7.10 9.00 -30.87
CA VAL A 355 -6.04 10.00 -31.05
C VAL A 355 -5.78 10.78 -29.75
N GLU A 356 -6.83 11.23 -29.05
CA GLU A 356 -6.68 11.96 -27.79
C GLU A 356 -6.12 11.09 -26.66
N SER A 357 -6.55 9.83 -26.58
CA SER A 357 -6.09 8.89 -25.57
C SER A 357 -4.61 8.49 -25.73
N ARG A 358 -3.97 8.78 -26.87
CA ARG A 358 -2.53 8.58 -27.07
C ARG A 358 -1.68 9.74 -26.56
N ARG A 359 -2.27 10.89 -26.23
CA ARG A 359 -1.49 12.04 -25.75
C ARG A 359 -0.96 11.78 -24.34
N MET A 360 0.22 12.33 -24.06
CA MET A 360 0.93 12.17 -22.77
C MET A 360 0.29 12.97 -21.62
N ASP A 361 -0.54 13.95 -21.95
CA ASP A 361 -1.16 14.89 -21.02
C ASP A 361 -2.53 14.42 -20.51
N LYS A 362 -2.94 13.19 -20.83
CA LYS A 362 -4.15 12.57 -20.27
C LYS A 362 -3.96 12.27 -18.79
N ILE A 363 -5.02 12.47 -18.01
CA ILE A 363 -5.03 12.07 -16.59
C ILE A 363 -5.74 10.74 -16.47
N VAL A 364 -5.09 9.79 -15.80
CA VAL A 364 -5.66 8.49 -15.43
C VAL A 364 -5.84 8.46 -13.93
N VAL A 365 -7.06 8.22 -13.47
CA VAL A 365 -7.43 8.13 -12.05
C VAL A 365 -7.96 6.73 -11.77
N ASP A 366 -7.27 6.01 -10.89
CA ASP A 366 -7.64 4.65 -10.50
C ASP A 366 -8.60 4.70 -9.30
N VAL A 367 -9.90 4.68 -9.60
CA VAL A 367 -10.97 4.68 -8.59
C VAL A 367 -10.99 3.38 -7.76
N SER A 368 -10.57 2.27 -8.38
CA SER A 368 -10.49 0.93 -7.79
C SER A 368 -9.50 0.10 -8.63
N PRO A 369 -8.93 -1.03 -8.14
CA PRO A 369 -8.04 -1.88 -8.94
C PRO A 369 -8.62 -2.41 -10.26
N ILE A 370 -9.94 -2.27 -10.44
CA ILE A 370 -10.71 -2.71 -11.61
C ILE A 370 -11.50 -1.58 -12.27
N THR A 371 -11.51 -0.36 -11.71
CA THR A 371 -12.24 0.78 -12.29
C THR A 371 -11.31 1.97 -12.48
N GLN A 372 -11.28 2.49 -13.70
CA GLN A 372 -10.38 3.58 -14.09
C GLN A 372 -11.16 4.69 -14.76
N ILE A 373 -10.75 5.93 -14.51
CA ILE A 373 -11.26 7.12 -15.18
C ILE A 373 -10.12 7.70 -16.00
N ILE A 374 -10.40 7.99 -17.27
CA ILE A 374 -9.44 8.61 -18.18
C ILE A 374 -10.03 9.93 -18.66
N ILE A 375 -9.24 10.99 -18.51
CA ILE A 375 -9.64 12.35 -18.85
C ILE A 375 -8.66 12.87 -19.89
N THR A 376 -9.21 13.16 -21.07
CA THR A 376 -8.52 13.87 -22.15
C THR A 376 -9.03 15.31 -22.22
N ASP A 377 -8.55 16.10 -23.17
CA ASP A 377 -9.00 17.49 -23.34
C ASP A 377 -10.51 17.59 -23.63
N ASN A 378 -11.06 16.67 -24.42
CA ASN A 378 -12.48 16.72 -24.82
C ASN A 378 -13.33 15.61 -24.22
N TRP A 379 -12.73 14.52 -23.72
CA TRP A 379 -13.48 13.33 -23.28
C TRP A 379 -13.25 12.98 -21.83
N PHE A 380 -14.34 12.57 -21.18
CA PHE A 380 -14.37 11.93 -19.88
C PHE A 380 -14.80 10.47 -20.07
N LEU A 381 -13.88 9.55 -19.83
CA LEU A 381 -14.06 8.12 -20.04
C LEU A 381 -14.10 7.41 -18.69
N TYR A 382 -15.15 6.63 -18.46
CA TYR A 382 -15.29 5.80 -17.27
C TYR A 382 -15.25 4.33 -17.66
N ILE A 383 -14.26 3.61 -17.16
CA ILE A 383 -14.11 2.17 -17.30
C ILE A 383 -14.51 1.55 -15.97
N GLY A 384 -15.72 1.00 -15.90
CA GLY A 384 -16.21 0.36 -14.69
C GLY A 384 -15.80 -1.12 -14.57
N GLN A 385 -16.23 -1.73 -13.47
CA GLN A 385 -15.84 -3.09 -13.04
C GLN A 385 -16.18 -4.18 -14.06
N LEU A 386 -17.28 -3.98 -14.79
CA LEU A 386 -17.70 -4.90 -15.84
C LEU A 386 -17.37 -4.28 -17.20
N PRO A 387 -16.89 -5.05 -18.19
CA PRO A 387 -16.50 -4.49 -19.49
C PRO A 387 -17.64 -3.74 -20.21
N TRP A 388 -18.90 -4.08 -19.95
CA TRP A 388 -20.08 -3.41 -20.48
C TRP A 388 -20.48 -2.13 -19.74
N SER A 389 -19.80 -1.78 -18.65
CA SER A 389 -20.06 -0.57 -17.85
C SER A 389 -19.27 0.66 -18.31
N PHE A 390 -18.70 0.61 -19.52
CA PHE A 390 -18.01 1.71 -20.14
C PHE A 390 -18.95 2.88 -20.44
N LYS A 391 -18.59 4.07 -19.99
CA LYS A 391 -19.35 5.32 -20.23
C LYS A 391 -18.43 6.39 -20.79
N VAL A 392 -18.96 7.15 -21.74
CA VAL A 392 -18.25 8.26 -22.40
C VAL A 392 -19.10 9.51 -22.25
N ILE A 393 -18.47 10.60 -21.82
CA ILE A 393 -19.08 11.91 -21.75
C ILE A 393 -18.13 12.93 -22.39
N HIS A 394 -18.62 13.69 -23.35
CA HIS A 394 -17.87 14.85 -23.87
C HIS A 394 -17.83 15.94 -22.79
N GLN A 395 -16.68 16.58 -22.57
CA GLN A 395 -16.47 17.54 -21.49
C GLN A 395 -17.50 18.69 -21.49
N SER A 396 -17.94 19.17 -22.66
CA SER A 396 -18.99 20.21 -22.76
C SER A 396 -20.34 19.79 -22.16
N ASP A 397 -20.62 18.50 -22.14
CA ASP A 397 -21.90 17.91 -21.73
C ASP A 397 -21.80 17.32 -20.32
N LEU A 398 -20.61 17.39 -19.70
CA LEU A 398 -20.33 16.87 -18.37
C LEU A 398 -20.87 17.81 -17.30
N SER A 399 -21.44 17.22 -16.25
CA SER A 399 -21.76 17.92 -15.01
C SER A 399 -21.32 17.04 -13.85
N LEU A 400 -20.52 17.63 -12.94
CA LEU A 400 -19.96 16.93 -11.79
C LEU A 400 -20.48 17.57 -10.51
N ASN A 401 -21.14 16.77 -9.68
CA ASN A 401 -21.69 17.21 -8.40
C ASN A 401 -21.07 16.40 -7.26
N ILE A 402 -20.59 17.06 -6.22
CA ILE A 402 -20.12 16.39 -4.99
C ILE A 402 -21.35 15.98 -4.18
N VAL A 403 -21.46 14.67 -3.90
CA VAL A 403 -22.60 14.10 -3.16
C VAL A 403 -22.25 13.88 -1.70
N GLN A 404 -21.09 13.30 -1.42
CA GLN A 404 -20.69 12.88 -0.08
C GLN A 404 -19.17 12.98 0.07
N SER A 405 -18.71 13.22 1.30
CA SER A 405 -17.31 13.01 1.66
C SER A 405 -17.21 12.14 2.90
N ASP A 406 -16.34 11.14 2.84
CA ASP A 406 -16.00 10.30 3.98
C ASP A 406 -14.59 10.65 4.45
N HIS A 407 -14.43 10.86 5.75
CA HIS A 407 -13.15 11.16 6.36
C HIS A 407 -12.71 9.99 7.24
N HIS A 408 -11.53 9.46 6.95
CA HIS A 408 -10.88 8.43 7.75
C HIS A 408 -9.66 9.04 8.43
N GLN A 409 -9.64 9.01 9.77
CA GLN A 409 -8.57 9.64 10.56
C GLN A 409 -7.20 8.94 10.39
N LEU A 410 -7.21 7.66 9.99
CA LEU A 410 -6.03 6.87 9.75
C LEU A 410 -5.70 6.88 8.25
N SER A 411 -4.49 7.33 7.90
CA SER A 411 -3.95 7.27 6.54
C SER A 411 -2.85 6.21 6.47
N ARG A 412 -2.82 5.46 5.37
CA ARG A 412 -1.81 4.41 5.10
C ARG A 412 -0.39 4.96 5.08
N ASP A 413 -0.25 6.24 4.78
CA ASP A 413 1.04 6.93 4.59
C ASP A 413 1.47 7.73 5.84
N GLY A 414 0.73 7.65 6.95
CA GLY A 414 1.04 8.39 8.18
C GLY A 414 0.94 9.92 8.05
N THR A 415 0.27 10.42 7.00
CA THR A 415 0.03 11.85 6.80
C THR A 415 -0.85 12.40 7.94
N PRO A 416 -0.38 13.41 8.68
CA PRO A 416 -1.17 14.03 9.74
C PRO A 416 -2.47 14.59 9.15
N GLY A 417 -3.61 14.14 9.67
CA GLY A 417 -4.93 14.63 9.27
C GLY A 417 -5.77 13.70 8.41
N GLY A 418 -5.43 12.40 8.28
CA GLY A 418 -6.29 11.36 7.72
C GLY A 418 -6.45 11.34 6.19
N THR A 419 -7.15 10.34 5.65
CA THR A 419 -7.55 10.27 4.23
C THR A 419 -9.01 10.68 4.07
N GLN A 420 -9.29 11.60 3.13
CA GLN A 420 -10.66 11.94 2.76
C GLN A 420 -10.98 11.37 1.38
N PHE A 421 -12.09 10.67 1.28
CA PHE A 421 -12.64 10.27 0.00
C PHE A 421 -13.87 11.08 -0.34
N ILE A 422 -13.96 11.50 -1.59
CA ILE A 422 -15.04 12.33 -2.12
C ILE A 422 -15.81 11.51 -3.15
N THR A 423 -17.12 11.42 -2.96
CA THR A 423 -18.04 10.77 -3.91
C THR A 423 -18.61 11.83 -4.84
N ILE A 424 -18.29 11.70 -6.12
CA ILE A 424 -18.69 12.63 -7.18
C ILE A 424 -19.70 11.92 -8.09
N LYS A 425 -20.82 12.59 -8.36
CA LYS A 425 -21.80 12.19 -9.35
C LYS A 425 -21.50 12.86 -10.67
N ALA A 426 -21.21 12.06 -11.69
CA ALA A 426 -21.13 12.50 -13.08
C ALA A 426 -22.49 12.32 -13.75
N SER A 427 -23.04 13.42 -14.24
CA SER A 427 -24.24 13.45 -15.08
C SER A 427 -23.91 14.00 -16.47
N ASN A 428 -24.60 13.46 -17.46
CA ASN A 428 -24.53 13.90 -18.84
C ASN A 428 -25.78 14.74 -19.14
N ARG A 429 -25.58 15.92 -19.73
CA ARG A 429 -26.69 16.83 -20.07
C ARG A 429 -27.55 16.33 -21.22
N ARG A 430 -27.10 15.34 -22.00
CA ARG A 430 -27.87 14.74 -23.09
C ARG A 430 -28.94 13.78 -22.56
N PRO A 431 -30.16 13.79 -23.15
CA PRO A 431 -31.23 12.89 -22.75
C PRO A 431 -30.87 11.42 -23.02
N GLY A 432 -31.22 10.53 -22.10
CA GLY A 432 -31.02 9.08 -22.22
C GLY A 432 -29.69 8.53 -21.67
N ALA A 433 -28.79 9.38 -21.20
CA ALA A 433 -27.56 8.95 -20.53
C ALA A 433 -27.75 8.84 -19.01
N HIS A 434 -27.43 7.67 -18.44
CA HIS A 434 -27.58 7.44 -17.01
C HIS A 434 -26.39 7.99 -16.22
N PRO A 435 -26.63 8.83 -15.18
CA PRO A 435 -25.58 9.31 -14.32
C PRO A 435 -24.88 8.14 -13.59
N PHE A 436 -23.65 8.37 -13.16
CA PHE A 436 -22.93 7.44 -12.30
C PHE A 436 -22.19 8.20 -11.20
N THR A 437 -21.86 7.48 -10.15
CA THR A 437 -21.08 7.98 -9.03
C THR A 437 -19.76 7.24 -8.98
N PHE A 438 -18.70 7.95 -8.68
CA PHE A 438 -17.38 7.37 -8.44
C PHE A 438 -16.76 8.05 -7.22
N ARG A 439 -15.84 7.35 -6.57
CA ARG A 439 -15.19 7.78 -5.32
C ARG A 439 -13.71 8.01 -5.60
N ILE A 440 -13.20 9.17 -5.23
CA ILE A 440 -11.76 9.50 -5.39
C ILE A 440 -11.19 10.03 -4.09
N ASN A 441 -9.87 9.96 -3.96
CA ASN A 441 -9.17 10.59 -2.85
C ASN A 441 -9.14 12.12 -3.02
N SER A 442 -9.09 12.87 -1.93
CA SER A 442 -8.92 14.33 -1.93
C SER A 442 -7.66 14.79 -2.68
N PHE A 443 -6.59 13.98 -2.70
CA PHE A 443 -5.40 14.28 -3.51
C PHE A 443 -5.68 14.19 -5.01
N GLU A 444 -6.39 13.15 -5.45
CA GLU A 444 -6.74 12.96 -6.86
C GLU A 444 -7.79 13.98 -7.35
N TYR A 445 -8.59 14.52 -6.43
CA TYR A 445 -9.54 15.59 -6.74
C TYR A 445 -8.85 16.83 -7.33
N GLN A 446 -7.66 17.20 -6.86
CA GLN A 446 -6.93 18.34 -7.40
C GLN A 446 -6.43 18.05 -8.84
N ASN A 447 -5.90 16.85 -9.06
CA ASN A 447 -5.50 16.40 -10.39
C ASN A 447 -6.70 16.41 -11.35
N LEU A 448 -7.85 15.92 -10.89
CA LEU A 448 -9.11 15.97 -11.62
C LEU A 448 -9.49 17.41 -12.01
N GLN A 449 -9.45 18.33 -11.04
CA GLN A 449 -9.81 19.74 -11.25
C GLN A 449 -8.90 20.44 -12.27
N SER A 450 -7.63 20.05 -12.37
CA SER A 450 -6.67 20.68 -13.27
C SER A 450 -6.97 20.48 -14.77
N LYS A 451 -7.66 19.40 -15.13
CA LYS A 451 -7.89 18.99 -16.54
C LYS A 451 -9.35 19.11 -16.98
N ILE A 452 -10.28 19.20 -16.04
CA ILE A 452 -11.70 19.34 -16.37
C ILE A 452 -12.02 20.81 -16.65
N THR A 453 -12.65 21.07 -17.80
CA THR A 453 -13.10 22.41 -18.21
C THR A 453 -14.31 22.91 -17.43
N THR A 454 -15.14 22.00 -16.91
CA THR A 454 -16.34 22.31 -16.14
C THR A 454 -16.06 22.40 -14.64
N SER A 455 -16.59 23.41 -13.95
CA SER A 455 -16.51 23.49 -12.49
C SER A 455 -17.29 22.37 -11.82
N ILE A 456 -16.70 21.74 -10.81
CA ILE A 456 -17.36 20.74 -9.96
C ILE A 456 -18.28 21.49 -8.98
N ILE A 457 -19.58 21.18 -9.01
CA ILE A 457 -20.59 21.84 -8.17
C ILE A 457 -20.61 21.15 -6.80
N ASN A 458 -20.45 21.96 -5.74
CA ASN A 458 -20.55 21.50 -4.35
C ASN A 458 -21.87 21.99 -3.73
N GLU A 459 -22.98 21.33 -4.07
CA GLU A 459 -24.32 21.72 -3.59
C GLU A 459 -24.46 21.57 -2.08
N GLY A 460 -23.68 20.68 -1.45
CA GLY A 460 -23.72 20.41 -0.01
C GLY A 460 -22.79 21.26 0.85
N ASN A 461 -22.03 22.22 0.28
CA ASN A 461 -20.95 22.93 0.97
C ASN A 461 -20.00 21.99 1.74
N ILE A 462 -19.74 20.82 1.17
CA ILE A 462 -18.92 19.78 1.77
C ILE A 462 -17.48 20.30 1.86
N ARG A 463 -16.92 20.34 3.08
CA ARG A 463 -15.53 20.79 3.29
C ARG A 463 -14.56 19.74 2.78
N ILE A 464 -13.76 20.10 1.79
CA ILE A 464 -12.63 19.28 1.31
C ILE A 464 -11.42 19.59 2.20
N PHE A 465 -10.95 18.59 2.93
CA PHE A 465 -9.79 18.66 3.80
C PHE A 465 -8.53 18.69 2.93
N LYS A 466 -7.92 19.88 2.86
CA LYS A 466 -6.56 20.06 2.34
C LYS A 466 -5.55 19.45 3.31
N SER A 467 -4.42 18.97 2.80
CA SER A 467 -3.34 18.43 3.63
C SER A 467 -2.80 19.50 4.60
N VAL A 468 -2.18 19.11 5.72
CA VAL A 468 -1.59 20.08 6.67
C VAL A 468 -0.58 20.98 5.98
N SER A 469 0.21 20.43 5.05
CA SER A 469 1.16 21.20 4.24
C SER A 469 0.45 22.21 3.32
N GLU A 470 -0.68 21.86 2.71
CA GLU A 470 -1.46 22.78 1.88
C GLU A 470 -2.12 23.89 2.70
N ARG A 471 -2.74 23.53 3.83
CA ARG A 471 -3.30 24.51 4.78
C ARG A 471 -2.21 25.48 5.24
N PHE A 472 -1.03 24.95 5.54
CA PHE A 472 0.11 25.77 5.91
C PHE A 472 0.53 26.70 4.77
N VAL A 473 0.59 26.23 3.51
CA VAL A 473 0.92 27.08 2.36
C VAL A 473 -0.07 28.24 2.23
N GLU A 474 -1.37 27.99 2.38
CA GLU A 474 -2.41 29.04 2.31
C GLU A 474 -2.26 30.06 3.43
N VAL A 475 -2.14 29.60 4.68
CA VAL A 475 -1.96 30.49 5.83
C VAL A 475 -0.63 31.25 5.70
N PHE A 476 0.43 30.60 5.23
CA PHE A 476 1.73 31.23 5.00
C PHE A 476 1.63 32.34 3.94
N GLU A 477 0.96 32.08 2.82
CA GLU A 477 0.72 33.09 1.78
C GLU A 477 -0.11 34.27 2.30
N GLU A 478 -1.14 34.02 3.11
CA GLU A 478 -1.93 35.08 3.75
C GLU A 478 -1.10 35.92 4.71
N GLN A 479 -0.26 35.30 5.55
CA GLN A 479 0.63 36.02 6.45
C GLN A 479 1.70 36.82 5.69
N VAL A 480 2.27 36.27 4.63
CA VAL A 480 3.26 36.97 3.80
C VAL A 480 2.64 38.17 3.07
N LYS A 481 1.35 38.13 2.70
CA LYS A 481 0.64 39.29 2.14
C LYS A 481 0.49 40.45 3.13
N LEU A 482 0.52 40.19 4.44
CA LEU A 482 0.51 41.23 5.47
C LEU A 482 1.88 41.90 5.64
N ASN A 483 2.96 41.24 5.18
CA ASN A 483 4.29 41.82 5.23
C ASN A 483 4.46 42.93 4.17
N PRO A 484 5.19 44.02 4.47
CA PRO A 484 5.38 45.11 3.52
C PRO A 484 6.01 44.64 2.21
N THR A 485 5.39 45.00 1.09
CA THR A 485 5.89 44.72 -0.26
C THR A 485 7.17 45.51 -0.53
N MET A 486 8.09 44.91 -1.29
CA MET A 486 9.36 45.54 -1.63
C MET A 486 9.44 45.86 -3.12
N PRO A 487 9.84 47.10 -3.47
CA PRO A 487 10.19 47.42 -4.84
C PRO A 487 11.44 46.65 -5.27
N TYR A 488 11.46 46.18 -6.51
CA TYR A 488 12.60 45.49 -7.10
C TYR A 488 12.92 46.09 -8.47
N GLU A 489 14.16 46.56 -8.61
CA GLU A 489 14.62 47.37 -9.76
C GLU A 489 14.99 46.51 -10.99
N ASP A 490 15.34 45.24 -10.82
CA ASP A 490 15.67 44.35 -11.95
C ASP A 490 14.38 43.89 -12.67
N SER A 491 14.30 44.17 -13.97
CA SER A 491 13.08 44.05 -14.78
C SER A 491 12.74 42.63 -15.25
N GLU A 492 13.63 41.64 -15.09
CA GLU A 492 13.41 40.26 -15.54
C GLU A 492 13.44 39.28 -14.36
N LEU A 493 12.26 39.02 -13.79
CA LEU A 493 12.08 37.93 -12.82
C LEU A 493 12.06 36.58 -13.54
N GLU A 494 13.05 35.75 -13.25
CA GLU A 494 13.12 34.37 -13.76
C GLU A 494 11.99 33.49 -13.20
N ALA A 495 11.75 32.36 -13.87
CA ALA A 495 10.85 31.33 -13.38
C ALA A 495 11.33 30.78 -12.03
N CYS A 496 10.40 30.51 -11.12
CA CYS A 496 10.68 29.94 -9.81
C CYS A 496 11.40 28.59 -9.96
N ILE A 497 12.55 28.44 -9.31
CA ILE A 497 13.36 27.20 -9.33
C ILE A 497 12.56 25.98 -8.83
N GLY A 498 11.60 26.20 -7.93
CA GLY A 498 10.81 25.14 -7.34
C GLY A 498 9.73 24.55 -8.26
N CYS A 499 8.90 25.41 -8.88
CA CYS A 499 7.77 24.94 -9.69
C CYS A 499 7.99 25.06 -11.19
N MET A 500 8.93 25.89 -11.66
CA MET A 500 9.15 26.24 -13.06
C MET A 500 7.91 26.80 -13.81
N VAL A 501 6.81 27.06 -13.10
CA VAL A 501 5.53 27.50 -13.68
C VAL A 501 5.27 28.99 -13.43
N GLN A 502 5.56 29.47 -12.21
CA GLN A 502 5.35 30.87 -11.82
C GLN A 502 6.68 31.60 -11.74
N ASN A 503 6.68 32.91 -12.02
CA ASN A 503 7.87 33.74 -11.82
C ASN A 503 8.20 33.89 -10.32
N ALA A 504 9.47 34.12 -10.01
CA ALA A 504 9.90 34.42 -8.66
C ALA A 504 9.24 35.72 -8.17
N ASN A 505 8.66 35.70 -6.96
CA ASN A 505 7.89 36.83 -6.43
C ASN A 505 8.12 37.11 -4.94
N VAL A 506 9.08 36.41 -4.31
CA VAL A 506 9.44 36.63 -2.90
C VAL A 506 10.92 36.91 -2.70
N ARG A 507 11.22 37.76 -1.73
CA ARG A 507 12.57 38.04 -1.23
C ARG A 507 12.60 37.88 0.29
N LEU A 508 13.74 37.40 0.80
CA LEU A 508 13.99 37.31 2.23
C LEU A 508 14.74 38.56 2.70
N GLN A 509 14.20 39.26 3.71
CA GLN A 509 14.82 40.41 4.34
C GLN A 509 14.54 40.36 5.85
N ARG A 510 15.59 40.43 6.67
CA ARG A 510 15.43 40.41 8.13
C ARG A 510 14.60 41.61 8.59
N ARG A 511 13.45 41.32 9.20
CA ARG A 511 12.53 42.31 9.80
C ARG A 511 12.06 41.91 11.19
N CYS A 512 12.19 40.64 11.55
CA CYS A 512 11.97 40.22 12.92
C CYS A 512 12.96 40.92 13.88
N GLY A 513 12.42 41.49 14.96
CA GLY A 513 13.23 41.89 16.11
C GLY A 513 13.59 40.67 16.94
N ASP A 514 14.79 40.66 17.54
CA ASP A 514 15.19 39.60 18.47
C ASP A 514 14.24 39.64 19.68
N GLN A 515 13.20 38.81 19.68
CA GLN A 515 12.36 38.64 20.86
C GLN A 515 13.15 37.85 21.89
N ASN A 516 13.43 38.48 23.02
CA ASN A 516 14.15 37.91 24.16
C ASN A 516 13.42 36.66 24.66
N GLY A 517 14.00 35.48 24.46
CA GLY A 517 13.57 34.25 25.14
C GLY A 517 13.76 32.95 24.35
N ASP A 518 13.99 33.01 23.03
CA ASP A 518 14.05 31.81 22.21
C ASP A 518 15.49 31.29 22.10
N SER A 519 15.78 30.15 22.71
CA SER A 519 17.11 29.52 22.85
C SER A 519 17.66 28.91 21.54
N GLY A 520 17.42 29.56 20.40
CA GLY A 520 17.87 29.14 19.07
C GLY A 520 18.54 30.27 18.29
N ASP A 521 19.35 29.91 17.29
CA ASP A 521 20.09 30.89 16.48
C ASP A 521 19.19 32.02 15.92
N PRO A 522 19.68 33.28 15.90
CA PRO A 522 18.93 34.42 15.42
C PRO A 522 18.71 34.38 13.90
N CYS A 523 17.68 35.07 13.42
CA CYS A 523 17.48 35.27 11.99
C CYS A 523 18.58 36.18 11.42
N VAL A 524 19.05 35.88 10.21
CA VAL A 524 20.15 36.59 9.55
C VAL A 524 19.66 37.15 8.21
N THR A 525 20.15 38.33 7.85
CA THR A 525 19.83 38.95 6.56
C THR A 525 20.29 38.06 5.41
N CYS A 526 19.38 37.80 4.47
CA CYS A 526 19.66 37.05 3.25
C CYS A 526 19.99 38.01 2.10
N TYR A 527 21.04 37.71 1.34
CA TYR A 527 21.50 38.50 0.19
C TYR A 527 21.23 37.82 -1.16
N CYS A 528 20.43 36.74 -1.18
CA CYS A 528 20.09 36.05 -2.42
C CYS A 528 19.18 36.89 -3.31
N ARG A 529 19.31 36.68 -4.63
CA ARG A 529 18.34 37.17 -5.62
C ARG A 529 16.98 36.47 -5.44
N PRO A 530 15.87 37.11 -5.84
CA PRO A 530 14.56 36.46 -5.90
C PRO A 530 14.56 35.33 -6.92
N MET A 531 14.47 34.08 -6.46
CA MET A 531 14.47 32.89 -7.31
C MET A 531 13.30 31.94 -7.04
N TRP A 532 12.44 32.30 -6.09
CA TRP A 532 11.37 31.44 -5.60
C TRP A 532 10.04 32.19 -5.65
N CYS A 533 8.95 31.46 -5.88
CA CYS A 533 7.60 31.95 -5.65
C CYS A 533 7.18 31.67 -4.19
N VAL A 534 6.20 32.43 -3.70
CA VAL A 534 5.69 32.34 -2.32
C VAL A 534 5.24 30.91 -1.96
N GLY A 535 4.52 30.23 -2.85
CA GLY A 535 4.04 28.86 -2.60
C GLY A 535 5.17 27.83 -2.49
N CYS A 536 6.21 27.94 -3.33
CA CYS A 536 7.39 27.08 -3.21
C CYS A 536 8.22 27.39 -1.97
N MET A 537 8.31 28.66 -1.58
CA MET A 537 8.96 29.06 -0.33
C MET A 537 8.21 28.51 0.89
N ALA A 538 6.87 28.56 0.88
CA ALA A 538 6.03 28.00 1.92
C ALA A 538 6.18 26.48 2.06
N ARG A 539 6.19 25.74 0.94
CA ARG A 539 6.45 24.29 0.94
C ARG A 539 7.85 23.96 1.47
N TRP A 540 8.86 24.72 1.05
CA TRP A 540 10.21 24.57 1.58
C TRP A 540 10.23 24.79 3.10
N PHE A 541 9.57 25.85 3.56
CA PHE A 541 9.48 26.18 4.97
C PHE A 541 8.85 25.03 5.78
N ALA A 542 7.70 24.51 5.33
CA ALA A 542 7.03 23.37 5.96
C ALA A 542 7.90 22.10 5.98
N SER A 543 8.63 21.83 4.89
CA SER A 543 9.47 20.62 4.78
C SER A 543 10.63 20.56 5.79
N ARG A 544 11.00 21.70 6.37
CA ARG A 544 12.11 21.82 7.33
C ARG A 544 11.66 21.85 8.78
N GLN A 545 10.35 21.78 9.05
CA GLN A 545 9.81 21.75 10.41
C GLN A 545 9.64 20.33 10.94
N ASN A 546 9.54 20.21 12.27
CA ASN A 546 9.21 18.95 12.92
C ASN A 546 7.79 18.53 12.53
N GLN A 547 7.64 17.38 11.86
CA GLN A 547 6.35 16.90 11.37
C GLN A 547 5.41 16.45 12.52
N ASN A 548 5.95 16.20 13.71
CA ASN A 548 5.17 15.82 14.89
C ASN A 548 4.48 17.02 15.56
N ASP A 549 5.06 18.23 15.46
CA ASP A 549 4.61 19.43 16.19
C ASP A 549 4.06 20.51 15.24
N THR A 550 3.03 20.16 14.47
CA THR A 550 2.46 21.01 13.42
C THR A 550 1.96 22.38 13.89
N GLU A 551 1.60 22.51 15.17
CA GLU A 551 1.13 23.75 15.79
C GLU A 551 2.21 24.84 15.87
N THR A 552 3.49 24.44 15.89
CA THR A 552 4.62 25.36 16.06
C THR A 552 5.21 25.88 14.75
N TRP A 553 4.72 25.38 13.59
CA TRP A 553 5.34 25.65 12.30
C TRP A 553 5.42 27.15 12.00
N LEU A 554 4.34 27.91 12.17
CA LEU A 554 4.30 29.35 11.87
C LEU A 554 5.31 30.17 12.69
N GLY A 555 5.54 29.80 13.95
CA GLY A 555 6.47 30.49 14.84
C GLY A 555 7.93 30.05 14.68
N SER A 556 8.18 28.99 13.91
CA SER A 556 9.51 28.41 13.77
C SER A 556 10.41 29.19 12.79
N LYS A 557 11.69 28.81 12.72
CA LYS A 557 12.67 29.38 11.79
C LYS A 557 13.08 28.34 10.75
N CYS A 558 13.48 28.78 9.57
CA CYS A 558 13.91 27.92 8.47
C CYS A 558 15.19 28.47 7.81
N PRO A 559 16.12 27.63 7.34
CA PRO A 559 17.24 28.08 6.52
C PRO A 559 16.79 28.38 5.08
N CYS A 560 17.31 29.47 4.51
CA CYS A 560 17.12 29.80 3.08
C CYS A 560 17.56 28.63 2.18
N PRO A 561 16.78 28.25 1.14
CA PRO A 561 17.14 27.16 0.24
C PRO A 561 18.52 27.31 -0.42
N THR A 562 18.94 28.56 -0.65
CA THR A 562 20.15 28.89 -1.41
C THR A 562 21.34 29.16 -0.50
N CYS A 563 21.27 30.15 0.38
CA CYS A 563 22.41 30.57 1.22
C CYS A 563 22.37 30.02 2.64
N ARG A 564 21.30 29.29 3.02
CA ARG A 564 21.08 28.73 4.36
C ARG A 564 20.96 29.74 5.51
N SER A 565 20.96 31.06 5.22
CA SER A 565 20.63 32.08 6.23
C SER A 565 19.28 31.78 6.86
N LYS A 566 19.23 31.75 8.19
CA LYS A 566 17.99 31.49 8.95
C LYS A 566 17.04 32.68 8.83
N PHE A 567 15.78 32.39 8.57
CA PHE A 567 14.71 33.37 8.45
C PHE A 567 13.43 32.83 9.10
N CYS A 568 12.53 33.73 9.50
CA CYS A 568 11.17 33.41 9.94
C CYS A 568 10.15 33.95 8.94
N ILE A 569 8.86 33.65 9.14
CA ILE A 569 7.80 34.10 8.23
C ILE A 569 7.73 35.63 8.06
N LEU A 570 8.07 36.39 9.11
CA LEU A 570 8.10 37.87 9.08
C LEU A 570 9.20 38.43 8.16
N ASP A 571 10.22 37.63 7.87
CA ASP A 571 11.33 38.03 7.01
C ASP A 571 11.00 37.82 5.51
N VAL A 572 9.87 37.19 5.19
CA VAL A 572 9.47 36.90 3.80
C VAL A 572 8.63 38.06 3.28
N SER A 573 9.07 38.73 2.22
CA SER A 573 8.35 39.86 1.63
C SER A 573 8.04 39.61 0.16
N MET A 574 6.83 39.98 -0.26
CA MET A 574 6.43 39.98 -1.67
C MET A 574 7.17 41.07 -2.42
N ILE A 575 7.50 40.80 -3.67
CA ILE A 575 8.15 41.74 -4.57
C ILE A 575 7.11 42.40 -5.46
N ALA A 576 7.19 43.72 -5.59
CA ALA A 576 6.49 44.47 -6.61
C ALA A 576 7.52 44.98 -7.64
N PRO A 577 7.31 44.76 -8.95
CA PRO A 577 8.11 45.44 -9.96
C PRO A 577 7.89 46.96 -9.81
N MET A 578 8.98 47.73 -9.84
CA MET A 578 8.89 49.20 -9.90
C MET A 578 8.46 49.70 -11.27
#